data_AF-A0A9P6NIP8-F1
#
_entry.id   AF-A0A9P6NIP8-F1
#
_cell.length_a   1.000
_cell.length_b   1.000
_cell.length_c   1.000
_cell.angle_alpha   90.00
_cell.angle_beta   90.00
_cell.angle_gamma   90.00
#
_symmetry.space_group_name_H-M   'P 1'
#
loop_
_entity.id
_entity.type
_entity.pdbx_description
1 polymer ?
#
loop_
_entity_poly.entity_id
_entity_poly.type
_entity_poly.pdbx_seq_one_letter_code
_entity_poly.pdbx_strand_id
1 'polypeptide(L)'
;MKLDSLTRYTYIFIFLDILLFAAAVFTLIVVIGWKHLLNQHPGPNPKLFTRLTVSVPFVNAGLLFSGTAFAAALVSLWPILTRPTRENAATRPVAIHLVVLFIVFLFTMAGATAIWFTTLRIRALFTPIWESQPLEIKLYIQDSLSCCGWFNATSAGLFNDDLRSGFCVDPDSIPRDPDPNVSIGCVGNFTNKADGIFNDTFTTLYGFTAIELGLFLAGACIANLRMQKKRFLGIDYKLTTGGKGGFV
;
A
#
# COMPACT_ATOMS: atom_id res chain seq x y z
N MET A 1 -39.54 6.60 9.23
CA MET A 1 -39.27 7.23 7.92
C MET A 1 -38.16 6.44 7.22
N LYS A 2 -38.42 5.82 6.06
CA LYS A 2 -37.36 5.18 5.26
C LYS A 2 -36.59 6.30 4.54
N LEU A 3 -35.27 6.41 4.74
CA LEU A 3 -34.45 7.34 3.96
C LEU A 3 -34.55 7.02 2.47
N ASP A 4 -34.53 8.06 1.62
CA ASP A 4 -34.40 7.93 0.17
C ASP A 4 -33.14 7.13 -0.19
N SER A 5 -33.22 6.29 -1.23
CA SER A 5 -32.12 5.40 -1.61
C SER A 5 -30.86 6.19 -1.95
N LEU A 6 -31.01 7.32 -2.65
CA LEU A 6 -29.91 8.23 -3.00
C LEU A 6 -29.16 8.71 -1.75
N THR A 7 -29.88 9.12 -0.71
CA THR A 7 -29.28 9.61 0.54
C THR A 7 -28.48 8.51 1.24
N ARG A 8 -28.97 7.26 1.25
CA ARG A 8 -28.24 6.13 1.86
C ARG A 8 -26.92 5.86 1.15
N TYR A 9 -26.92 5.79 -0.18
CA TYR A 9 -25.68 5.58 -0.95
C TYR A 9 -24.72 6.75 -0.82
N THR A 10 -25.22 7.99 -0.71
CA THR A 10 -24.36 9.15 -0.42
C THR A 10 -23.66 9.04 0.93
N TYR A 11 -24.32 8.55 1.98
CA TYR A 11 -23.65 8.32 3.27
C TYR A 11 -22.57 7.23 3.19
N ILE A 12 -22.85 6.13 2.49
CA ILE A 12 -21.85 5.06 2.27
C ILE A 12 -20.65 5.61 1.51
N PHE A 13 -20.89 6.41 0.47
CA PHE A 13 -19.84 7.06 -0.32
C PHE A 13 -18.98 7.99 0.54
N ILE A 14 -19.60 8.86 1.35
CA ILE A 14 -18.87 9.77 2.25
C ILE A 14 -18.04 8.98 3.27
N PHE A 15 -18.60 7.92 3.84
CA PHE A 15 -17.87 7.08 4.79
C PHE A 15 -16.62 6.44 4.16
N LEU A 16 -16.76 5.86 2.96
CA LEU A 16 -15.65 5.25 2.23
C LEU A 16 -14.62 6.28 1.79
N ASP A 17 -15.05 7.49 1.44
CA ASP A 17 -14.14 8.59 1.08
C ASP A 17 -13.31 9.07 2.28
N ILE A 18 -13.90 9.14 3.47
CA ILE A 18 -13.17 9.43 4.72
C ILE A 18 -12.13 8.33 5.00
N LEU A 19 -12.46 7.06 4.77
CA LEU A 19 -11.51 5.96 4.91
C LEU A 19 -10.37 6.04 3.90
N LEU A 20 -10.65 6.40 2.64
CA LEU A 20 -9.63 6.62 1.62
C LEU A 20 -8.69 7.77 2.02
N PHE A 21 -9.24 8.88 2.53
CA PHE A 21 -8.46 10.00 3.02
C PHE A 21 -7.57 9.60 4.20
N ALA A 22 -8.12 8.85 5.17
CA ALA A 22 -7.35 8.33 6.30
C ALA A 22 -6.21 7.41 5.84
N ALA A 23 -6.46 6.55 4.84
CA ALA A 23 -5.42 5.72 4.22
C ALA A 23 -4.33 6.56 3.53
N ALA A 24 -4.70 7.64 2.83
CA ALA A 24 -3.76 8.55 2.18
C ALA A 24 -2.87 9.28 3.21
N VAL A 25 -3.43 9.71 4.34
CA VAL A 25 -2.68 10.33 5.46
C VAL A 25 -1.76 9.30 6.11
N PHE A 26 -2.27 8.12 6.41
CA PHE A 26 -1.49 7.04 7.04
C PHE A 26 -0.28 6.67 6.17
N THR A 27 -0.50 6.43 4.88
CA THR A 27 0.60 6.12 3.96
C THR A 27 1.61 7.25 3.83
N LEU A 28 1.17 8.51 3.83
CA LEU A 28 2.08 9.66 3.82
C LEU A 28 3.02 9.64 5.02
N ILE A 29 2.49 9.40 6.23
CA ILE A 29 3.28 9.36 7.47
C ILE A 29 4.32 8.24 7.41
N VAL A 30 3.91 7.03 7.00
CA VAL A 30 4.81 5.87 6.88
C VAL A 30 5.93 6.15 5.88
N VAL A 31 5.59 6.68 4.71
CA VAL A 31 6.53 6.94 3.62
C VAL A 31 7.49 8.07 3.96
N ILE A 32 7.05 9.12 4.67
CA ILE A 32 7.94 10.16 5.20
C ILE A 32 8.91 9.55 6.22
N GLY A 33 8.43 8.67 7.11
CA GLY A 33 9.28 7.95 8.07
C GLY A 33 10.35 7.10 7.38
N TRP A 34 9.97 6.37 6.34
CA TRP A 34 10.89 5.59 5.51
C TRP A 34 11.89 6.46 4.76
N LYS A 35 11.44 7.57 4.17
CA LYS A 35 12.32 8.54 3.50
C LYS A 35 13.34 9.14 4.48
N HIS A 36 12.91 9.48 5.69
CA HIS A 36 13.80 9.96 6.74
C HIS A 36 14.84 8.90 7.13
N LEU A 37 14.42 7.64 7.25
CA LEU A 37 15.30 6.52 7.57
C LEU A 37 16.35 6.25 6.47
N LEU A 38 15.96 6.35 5.20
CA LEU A 38 16.87 6.20 4.05
C LEU A 38 17.93 7.31 3.99
N ASN A 39 17.58 8.52 4.42
CA ASN A 39 18.51 9.66 4.44
C ASN A 39 19.53 9.58 5.59
N GLN A 40 19.29 8.74 6.60
CA GLN A 40 20.25 8.52 7.68
C GLN A 40 21.33 7.52 7.28
N HIS A 41 22.55 7.72 7.78
CA HIS A 41 23.63 6.74 7.65
C HIS A 41 23.24 5.41 8.31
N PRO A 42 23.63 4.25 7.75
CA PRO A 42 23.41 2.97 8.40
C PRO A 42 24.19 2.95 9.71
N GLY A 43 23.49 2.77 10.83
CA GLY A 43 24.10 2.56 12.14
C GLY A 43 23.57 1.29 12.80
N PRO A 44 24.27 0.73 13.80
CA PRO A 44 23.89 -0.49 14.52
C PRO A 44 22.69 -0.22 15.46
N ASN A 45 21.51 -0.10 14.87
CA ASN A 45 20.26 0.23 15.54
C ASN A 45 19.17 -0.77 15.15
N PRO A 46 18.13 -0.97 15.98
CA PRO A 46 17.04 -1.90 15.65
C PRO A 46 16.27 -1.51 14.37
N LYS A 47 16.31 -0.23 13.98
CA LYS A 47 15.72 0.29 12.72
C LYS A 47 16.51 -0.10 11.47
N LEU A 48 17.69 -0.70 11.63
CA LEU A 48 18.55 -1.13 10.53
C LEU A 48 17.84 -2.11 9.60
N PHE A 49 17.11 -3.09 10.15
CA PHE A 49 16.40 -4.09 9.34
C PHE A 49 15.41 -3.41 8.39
N THR A 50 14.57 -2.51 8.89
CA THR A 50 13.66 -1.72 8.06
C THR A 50 14.40 -0.87 7.02
N ARG A 51 15.53 -0.27 7.39
CA ARG A 51 16.34 0.54 6.46
C ARG A 51 16.91 -0.29 5.31
N LEU A 52 17.36 -1.51 5.59
CA LEU A 52 17.90 -2.42 4.57
C LEU A 52 16.80 -3.01 3.69
N THR A 53 15.60 -3.21 4.25
CA THR A 53 14.45 -3.76 3.53
C THR A 53 13.80 -2.75 2.60
N VAL A 54 13.71 -1.48 3.02
CA VAL A 54 13.04 -0.43 2.25
C VAL A 54 13.96 0.10 1.14
N SER A 55 13.38 0.32 -0.04
CA SER A 55 14.07 0.86 -1.21
C SER A 55 13.47 2.20 -1.67
N VAL A 56 14.27 3.03 -2.34
CA VAL A 56 13.83 4.30 -2.92
C VAL A 56 12.60 4.17 -3.84
N PRO A 57 12.50 3.19 -4.76
CA PRO A 57 11.31 3.05 -5.60
C PRO A 57 10.04 2.75 -4.78
N PHE A 58 10.13 2.02 -3.66
CA PHE A 58 8.97 1.80 -2.79
C PHE A 58 8.50 3.08 -2.11
N VAL A 59 9.43 3.91 -1.64
CA VAL A 59 9.10 5.23 -1.06
C VAL A 59 8.42 6.12 -2.11
N ASN A 60 8.95 6.16 -3.33
CA ASN A 60 8.37 6.96 -4.41
C ASN A 60 6.98 6.46 -4.83
N ALA A 61 6.78 5.15 -4.91
CA ALA A 61 5.48 4.55 -5.19
C ALA A 61 4.45 4.90 -4.10
N GLY A 62 4.85 4.85 -2.82
CA GLY A 62 4.01 5.26 -1.70
C GLY A 62 3.64 6.75 -1.72
N LEU A 63 4.57 7.63 -2.09
CA LEU A 63 4.29 9.06 -2.28
C LEU A 63 3.30 9.30 -3.42
N LEU A 64 3.45 8.57 -4.54
CA LEU A 64 2.54 8.65 -5.68
C LEU A 64 1.12 8.20 -5.27
N PHE A 65 1.00 7.08 -4.56
CA PHE A 65 -0.30 6.62 -4.05
C PHE A 65 -0.93 7.67 -3.13
N SER A 66 -0.22 8.11 -2.09
CA SER A 66 -0.76 9.08 -1.15
C SER A 66 -1.20 10.37 -1.85
N GLY A 67 -0.38 10.92 -2.75
CA GLY A 67 -0.72 12.13 -3.51
C GLY A 67 -1.95 11.96 -4.41
N THR A 68 -2.05 10.84 -5.11
CA THR A 68 -3.19 10.56 -6.00
C THR A 68 -4.48 10.23 -5.24
N ALA A 69 -4.39 9.53 -4.12
CA ALA A 69 -5.53 9.27 -3.23
C ALA A 69 -6.05 10.55 -2.56
N PHE A 70 -5.15 11.46 -2.14
CA PHE A 70 -5.52 12.79 -1.69
C PHE A 70 -6.27 13.59 -2.76
N ALA A 71 -5.75 13.57 -4.00
CA ALA A 71 -6.41 14.23 -5.12
C ALA A 71 -7.80 13.62 -5.39
N ALA A 72 -7.94 12.29 -5.30
CA ALA A 72 -9.22 11.61 -5.45
C ALA A 72 -10.25 12.05 -4.39
N ALA A 73 -9.83 12.18 -3.13
CA ALA A 73 -10.65 12.67 -2.04
C ALA A 73 -11.06 14.16 -2.23
N LEU A 74 -10.16 15.02 -2.74
CA LEU A 74 -10.55 16.40 -3.07
C LEU A 74 -11.55 16.46 -4.22
N VAL A 75 -11.37 15.62 -5.25
CA VAL A 75 -12.30 15.51 -6.37
C VAL A 75 -13.66 14.95 -5.93
N SER A 76 -13.71 14.12 -4.89
CA SER A 76 -14.95 13.55 -4.32
C SER A 76 -15.90 14.62 -3.74
N LEU A 77 -15.35 15.76 -3.29
CA LEU A 77 -16.14 16.86 -2.75
C LEU A 77 -17.06 17.48 -3.82
N TRP A 78 -16.63 17.47 -5.08
CA TRP A 78 -17.42 18.03 -6.19
C TRP A 78 -18.76 17.29 -6.36
N PRO A 79 -18.82 15.95 -6.57
CA PRO A 79 -20.09 15.26 -6.67
C PRO A 79 -20.93 15.36 -5.39
N ILE A 80 -20.34 15.52 -4.20
CA ILE A 80 -21.09 15.69 -2.93
C ILE A 80 -21.78 17.07 -2.89
N LEU A 81 -21.06 18.14 -3.22
CA LEU A 81 -21.57 19.51 -3.15
C LEU A 81 -22.55 19.84 -4.29
N THR A 82 -22.41 19.17 -5.43
CA THR A 82 -23.31 19.38 -6.57
C THR A 82 -24.60 18.60 -6.42
N ARG A 83 -25.70 19.31 -6.14
CA ARG A 83 -27.04 18.74 -6.20
C ARG A 83 -27.48 18.57 -7.65
N PRO A 84 -28.10 17.45 -8.02
CA PRO A 84 -28.63 17.27 -9.37
C PRO A 84 -29.79 18.25 -9.59
N THR A 85 -29.56 19.32 -10.36
CA THR A 85 -30.61 20.21 -10.86
C THR A 85 -30.98 19.83 -12.29
N ARG A 86 -32.11 20.34 -12.79
CA ARG A 86 -32.62 20.04 -14.14
C ARG A 86 -31.62 20.39 -15.26
N GLU A 87 -30.95 21.53 -15.12
CA GLU A 87 -29.98 22.06 -16.09
C GLU A 87 -28.56 21.51 -15.85
N ASN A 88 -28.16 21.36 -14.57
CA ASN A 88 -26.87 20.82 -14.16
C ASN A 88 -26.98 19.39 -13.63
N ALA A 89 -27.74 18.53 -14.32
CA ALA A 89 -27.77 17.10 -14.05
C ALA A 89 -26.51 16.41 -14.58
N ALA A 90 -25.35 16.99 -14.27
CA ALA A 90 -24.06 16.52 -14.68
C ALA A 90 -23.73 15.28 -13.84
N THR A 91 -23.80 14.11 -14.47
CA THR A 91 -23.06 12.93 -14.04
C THR A 91 -21.55 13.10 -14.23
N ARG A 92 -21.12 14.15 -14.95
CA ARG A 92 -19.71 14.50 -15.18
C ARG A 92 -18.84 14.51 -13.91
N PRO A 93 -19.20 15.19 -12.79
CA PRO A 93 -18.38 15.15 -11.58
C PRO A 93 -18.22 13.74 -11.01
N VAL A 94 -19.27 12.92 -11.02
CA VAL A 94 -19.18 11.52 -10.56
C VAL A 94 -18.32 10.69 -11.52
N ALA A 95 -18.48 10.88 -12.83
CA ALA A 95 -17.68 10.18 -13.84
C ALA A 95 -16.19 10.54 -13.75
N ILE A 96 -15.87 11.82 -13.58
CA ILE A 96 -14.48 12.29 -13.39
C ILE A 96 -13.90 11.65 -12.13
N HIS A 97 -14.63 11.69 -11.01
CA HIS A 97 -14.19 11.06 -9.77
C HIS A 97 -13.95 9.55 -9.95
N LEU A 98 -14.84 8.83 -10.62
CA LEU A 98 -14.68 7.40 -10.91
C LEU A 98 -13.45 7.10 -11.78
N VAL A 99 -13.15 7.94 -12.76
CA VAL A 99 -11.92 7.81 -13.59
C VAL A 99 -10.68 8.03 -12.75
N VAL A 100 -10.66 9.06 -11.91
CA VAL A 100 -9.53 9.33 -11.00
C VAL A 100 -9.34 8.16 -10.03
N LEU A 101 -10.42 7.65 -9.43
CA LEU A 101 -10.39 6.48 -8.55
C LEU A 101 -9.86 5.23 -9.24
N PHE A 102 -10.26 5.00 -10.48
CA PHE A 102 -9.77 3.86 -11.24
C PHE A 102 -8.25 3.94 -11.48
N ILE A 103 -7.73 5.14 -11.74
CA ILE A 103 -6.28 5.36 -11.87
C ILE A 103 -5.57 5.09 -10.54
N VAL A 104 -6.11 5.58 -9.41
CA VAL A 104 -5.58 5.31 -8.07
C VAL A 104 -5.54 3.80 -7.81
N PHE A 105 -6.64 3.10 -8.10
CA PHE A 105 -6.77 1.66 -7.95
C PHE A 105 -5.73 0.86 -8.76
N LEU A 106 -5.44 1.29 -9.99
CA LEU A 106 -4.41 0.64 -10.78
C LEU A 106 -3.02 0.81 -10.16
N PHE A 107 -2.71 2.00 -9.65
CA PHE A 107 -1.44 2.25 -8.98
C PHE A 107 -1.30 1.46 -7.68
N THR A 108 -2.35 1.38 -6.86
CA THR A 108 -2.34 0.61 -5.61
C THR A 108 -2.19 -0.87 -5.86
N MET A 109 -2.98 -1.44 -6.77
CA MET A 109 -2.90 -2.85 -7.11
C MET A 109 -1.53 -3.21 -7.70
N ALA A 110 -0.98 -2.38 -8.60
CA ALA A 110 0.34 -2.59 -9.16
C ALA A 110 1.43 -2.55 -8.07
N GLY A 111 1.36 -1.57 -7.15
CA GLY A 111 2.29 -1.44 -6.03
C GLY A 111 2.22 -2.61 -5.05
N ALA A 112 1.02 -3.02 -4.64
CA ALA A 112 0.79 -4.17 -3.77
C ALA A 112 1.36 -5.45 -4.38
N THR A 113 1.06 -5.67 -5.67
CA THR A 113 1.52 -6.85 -6.41
C THR A 113 3.04 -6.85 -6.58
N ALA A 114 3.66 -5.70 -6.86
CA ALA A 114 5.11 -5.59 -6.97
C ALA A 114 5.81 -5.93 -5.66
N ILE A 115 5.31 -5.44 -4.52
CA ILE A 115 5.85 -5.77 -3.19
C ILE A 115 5.65 -7.25 -2.88
N TRP A 116 4.49 -7.81 -3.18
CA TRP A 116 4.24 -9.24 -3.02
C TRP A 116 5.21 -10.09 -3.86
N PHE A 117 5.52 -9.72 -5.11
CA PHE A 117 6.54 -10.42 -5.89
C PHE A 117 7.95 -10.35 -5.27
N THR A 118 8.26 -9.27 -4.53
CA THR A 118 9.57 -9.18 -3.85
C THR A 118 9.70 -10.14 -2.67
N THR A 119 8.62 -10.53 -2.01
CA THR A 119 8.68 -11.53 -0.92
C THR A 119 9.09 -12.90 -1.46
N LEU A 120 8.59 -13.27 -2.65
CA LEU A 120 8.94 -14.53 -3.32
C LEU A 120 10.43 -14.62 -3.70
N ARG A 121 11.12 -13.49 -3.86
CA ARG A 121 12.52 -13.42 -4.33
C ARG A 121 13.48 -12.84 -3.29
N ILE A 122 13.03 -12.73 -2.05
CA ILE A 122 13.72 -12.01 -0.98
C ILE A 122 15.17 -12.50 -0.80
N ARG A 123 15.42 -13.82 -0.73
CA ARG A 123 16.77 -14.37 -0.56
C ARG A 123 17.75 -13.95 -1.66
N ALA A 124 17.28 -13.91 -2.90
CA ALA A 124 18.09 -13.50 -4.05
C ALA A 124 18.36 -11.98 -4.07
N LEU A 125 17.37 -11.16 -3.68
CA LEU A 125 17.52 -9.70 -3.65
C LEU A 125 18.41 -9.20 -2.51
N PHE A 126 18.41 -9.89 -1.37
CA PHE A 126 19.14 -9.43 -0.17
C PHE A 126 20.59 -9.90 -0.09
N THR A 127 21.00 -10.88 -0.88
CA THR A 127 22.40 -11.31 -0.96
C THR A 127 23.35 -10.17 -1.38
N PRO A 128 23.12 -9.42 -2.49
CA PRO A 128 23.96 -8.28 -2.83
C PRO A 128 23.86 -7.12 -1.81
N ILE A 129 22.72 -7.00 -1.11
CA ILE A 129 22.55 -6.01 -0.03
C ILE A 129 23.47 -6.36 1.13
N TRP A 130 23.54 -7.64 1.54
CA TRP A 130 24.47 -8.11 2.55
C TRP A 130 25.92 -7.83 2.16
N GLU A 131 26.33 -8.19 0.95
CA GLU A 131 27.72 -8.01 0.49
C GLU A 131 28.17 -6.56 0.56
N SER A 132 27.30 -5.63 0.17
CA SER A 132 27.57 -4.18 0.19
C SER A 132 27.58 -3.54 1.58
N GLN A 133 27.16 -4.26 2.63
CA GLN A 133 27.19 -3.69 3.99
C GLN A 133 28.62 -3.62 4.56
N PRO A 134 28.94 -2.56 5.33
CA PRO A 134 30.21 -2.47 6.04
C PRO A 134 30.29 -3.52 7.16
N LEU A 135 31.51 -3.81 7.62
CA LEU A 135 31.79 -4.83 8.63
C LEU A 135 30.98 -4.62 9.92
N GLU A 136 30.94 -3.41 10.44
CA GLU A 136 30.20 -3.05 11.67
C GLU A 136 28.71 -3.45 11.60
N ILE A 137 28.08 -3.24 10.44
CA ILE A 137 26.67 -3.57 10.21
C ILE A 137 26.48 -5.09 10.12
N LYS A 138 27.41 -5.79 9.45
CA LYS A 138 27.37 -7.26 9.36
C LYS A 138 27.50 -7.90 10.74
N LEU A 139 28.42 -7.41 11.57
CA LEU A 139 28.60 -7.86 12.96
C LEU A 139 27.34 -7.60 13.80
N TYR A 140 26.77 -6.39 13.71
CA TYR A 140 25.54 -6.07 14.41
C TYR A 140 24.38 -6.99 14.01
N ILE A 141 24.24 -7.33 12.73
CA ILE A 141 23.21 -8.26 12.25
C ILE A 141 23.45 -9.66 12.83
N GLN A 142 24.69 -10.14 12.82
CA GLN A 142 25.05 -11.47 13.36
C GLN A 142 24.73 -11.58 14.85
N ASP A 143 25.12 -10.58 15.65
CA ASP A 143 24.83 -10.55 17.07
C ASP A 143 23.33 -10.41 17.36
N SER A 144 22.64 -9.55 16.60
CA SER A 144 21.20 -9.29 16.80
C SER A 144 20.30 -10.46 16.40
N LEU A 145 20.75 -11.29 15.44
CA LEU A 145 19.99 -12.44 14.92
C LEU A 145 20.55 -13.79 15.40
N SER A 146 21.62 -13.77 16.19
CA SER A 146 22.31 -14.97 16.69
C SER A 146 22.64 -15.96 15.57
N CYS A 147 23.28 -15.47 14.51
CA CYS A 147 23.60 -16.22 13.29
C CYS A 147 25.01 -15.87 12.78
N CYS A 148 25.61 -16.75 11.96
CA CYS A 148 26.98 -16.55 11.46
C CYS A 148 27.10 -16.79 9.95
N GLY A 149 27.76 -15.84 9.28
CA GLY A 149 27.76 -15.76 7.83
C GLY A 149 26.38 -15.46 7.23
N TRP A 150 26.31 -15.27 5.91
CA TRP A 150 25.04 -15.01 5.25
C TRP A 150 24.27 -16.31 5.00
N PHE A 151 24.89 -17.24 4.26
CA PHE A 151 24.33 -18.57 4.04
C PHE A 151 24.78 -19.54 5.14
N ASN A 152 26.09 -19.53 5.45
CA ASN A 152 26.75 -20.47 6.36
C ASN A 152 28.01 -19.79 6.95
N ALA A 153 28.57 -20.31 8.04
CA ALA A 153 29.84 -19.87 8.64
C ALA A 153 31.09 -20.41 7.89
N THR A 154 31.03 -20.40 6.55
CA THR A 154 32.14 -20.80 5.66
C THR A 154 32.48 -19.68 4.68
N SER A 155 33.66 -19.73 4.07
CA SER A 155 34.06 -18.74 3.06
C SER A 155 33.07 -18.66 1.89
N ALA A 156 32.52 -19.80 1.44
CA ALA A 156 31.46 -19.86 0.43
C ALA A 156 30.13 -19.23 0.90
N GLY A 157 29.90 -19.19 2.22
CA GLY A 157 28.74 -18.57 2.86
C GLY A 157 28.89 -17.07 3.15
N LEU A 158 29.89 -16.41 2.54
CA LEU A 158 30.25 -15.00 2.76
C LEU A 158 30.70 -14.71 4.21
N PHE A 159 31.39 -15.68 4.81
CA PHE A 159 31.99 -15.55 6.13
C PHE A 159 33.52 -15.43 6.01
N ASN A 160 34.08 -14.35 6.57
CA ASN A 160 35.51 -14.03 6.56
C ASN A 160 36.02 -13.94 8.00
N ASP A 161 37.33 -13.97 8.21
CA ASP A 161 37.92 -13.92 9.56
C ASP A 161 37.53 -12.66 10.34
N ASP A 162 37.32 -11.52 9.67
CA ASP A 162 36.84 -10.27 10.30
C ASP A 162 35.43 -10.41 10.92
N LEU A 163 34.63 -11.36 10.42
CA LEU A 163 33.29 -11.66 10.95
C LEU A 163 33.32 -12.65 12.12
N ARG A 164 34.49 -13.20 12.46
CA ARG A 164 34.68 -14.08 13.62
C ARG A 164 34.80 -13.25 14.91
N SER A 165 33.73 -12.54 15.26
CA SER A 165 33.64 -11.78 16.50
C SER A 165 32.22 -11.83 17.08
N GLY A 166 32.06 -11.38 18.33
CA GLY A 166 30.76 -11.38 19.01
C GLY A 166 30.19 -12.79 19.22
N PHE A 167 28.97 -13.01 18.75
CA PHE A 167 28.30 -14.31 18.79
C PHE A 167 29.03 -15.39 17.97
N CYS A 168 29.81 -15.00 16.95
CA CYS A 168 30.47 -15.91 16.02
C CYS A 168 31.92 -16.29 16.39
N VAL A 169 32.34 -16.08 17.63
CA VAL A 169 33.71 -16.42 18.08
C VAL A 169 33.95 -17.94 18.03
N ASP A 170 33.01 -18.73 18.54
CA ASP A 170 33.04 -20.19 18.51
C ASP A 170 31.92 -20.75 17.61
N PRO A 171 32.13 -20.85 16.28
CA PRO A 171 31.11 -21.30 15.34
C PRO A 171 30.62 -22.74 15.61
N ASP A 172 31.41 -23.56 16.31
CA ASP A 172 31.05 -24.93 16.70
C ASP A 172 30.04 -24.99 17.86
N SER A 173 29.88 -23.91 18.62
CA SER A 173 28.92 -23.81 19.73
C SER A 173 27.49 -23.42 19.28
N ILE A 174 27.35 -23.05 18.01
CA ILE A 174 26.12 -22.51 17.45
C ILE A 174 25.17 -23.66 17.10
N PRO A 175 23.85 -23.52 17.38
CA PRO A 175 22.88 -24.51 16.96
C PRO A 175 23.03 -24.80 15.48
N ARG A 176 23.26 -26.06 15.14
CA ARG A 176 23.33 -26.50 13.75
C ARG A 176 21.91 -26.50 13.19
N ASP A 177 21.77 -26.19 11.90
CA ASP A 177 20.52 -26.44 11.18
C ASP A 177 20.16 -27.94 11.32
N PRO A 178 18.94 -28.40 10.96
CA PRO A 178 18.61 -29.83 11.03
C PRO A 178 19.57 -30.71 10.22
N ASP A 179 20.34 -30.11 9.29
CA ASP A 179 21.56 -30.69 8.74
C ASP A 179 22.78 -30.44 9.67
N PRO A 180 23.36 -31.49 10.27
CA PRO A 180 24.43 -31.38 11.28
C PRO A 180 25.77 -30.87 10.72
N ASN A 181 25.84 -30.49 9.44
CA ASN A 181 27.04 -29.95 8.79
C ASN A 181 26.91 -28.47 8.41
N VAL A 182 25.79 -27.82 8.75
CA VAL A 182 25.50 -26.43 8.38
C VAL A 182 25.21 -25.61 9.63
N SER A 183 26.06 -24.62 9.89
CA SER A 183 25.78 -23.57 10.87
C SER A 183 24.67 -22.64 10.37
N ILE A 184 23.78 -22.18 11.24
CA ILE A 184 22.66 -21.28 10.88
C ILE A 184 23.18 -19.97 10.28
N GLY A 185 22.92 -19.76 8.99
CA GLY A 185 23.18 -18.51 8.30
C GLY A 185 22.17 -17.42 8.61
N CYS A 186 22.59 -16.16 8.51
CA CYS A 186 21.73 -15.01 8.77
C CYS A 186 20.60 -14.83 7.74
N VAL A 187 20.71 -15.43 6.55
CA VAL A 187 19.73 -15.29 5.47
C VAL A 187 18.32 -15.67 5.91
N GLY A 188 18.15 -16.74 6.71
CA GLY A 188 16.84 -17.21 7.17
C GLY A 188 16.19 -16.22 8.12
N ASN A 189 16.87 -15.90 9.22
CA ASN A 189 16.37 -14.99 10.25
C ASN A 189 16.17 -13.56 9.71
N PHE A 190 17.08 -13.10 8.86
CA PHE A 190 16.96 -11.79 8.21
C PHE A 190 15.77 -11.77 7.25
N THR A 191 15.62 -12.80 6.41
CA THR A 191 14.49 -12.95 5.50
C THR A 191 13.17 -12.93 6.26
N ASN A 192 13.05 -13.65 7.38
CA ASN A 192 11.82 -13.66 8.16
C ASN A 192 11.44 -12.27 8.70
N LYS A 193 12.41 -11.46 9.14
CA LYS A 193 12.16 -10.07 9.56
C LYS A 193 11.74 -9.18 8.39
N ALA A 194 12.43 -9.28 7.25
CA ALA A 194 12.12 -8.50 6.07
C ALA A 194 10.77 -8.90 5.46
N ASP A 195 10.44 -10.18 5.46
CA ASP A 195 9.17 -10.73 5.02
C ASP A 195 8.00 -10.23 5.86
N GLY A 196 8.17 -10.12 7.19
CA GLY A 196 7.17 -9.49 8.06
C GLY A 196 6.83 -8.05 7.63
N ILE A 197 7.84 -7.24 7.32
CA ILE A 197 7.63 -5.86 6.85
C ILE A 197 6.89 -5.84 5.51
N PHE A 198 7.28 -6.70 4.57
CA PHE A 198 6.61 -6.76 3.27
C PHE A 198 5.18 -7.29 3.35
N ASN A 199 4.94 -8.33 4.15
CA ASN A 199 3.61 -8.90 4.39
C ASN A 199 2.66 -7.84 4.94
N ASP A 200 3.05 -7.15 6.01
CA ASP A 200 2.25 -6.07 6.57
C ASP A 200 1.97 -4.96 5.54
N THR A 201 2.98 -4.63 4.72
CA THR A 201 2.86 -3.59 3.70
C THR A 201 1.94 -3.98 2.55
N PHE A 202 2.10 -5.14 1.91
CA PHE A 202 1.22 -5.49 0.79
C PHE A 202 -0.18 -5.84 1.26
N THR A 203 -0.35 -6.43 2.46
CA THR A 203 -1.67 -6.72 3.01
C THR A 203 -2.44 -5.43 3.30
N THR A 204 -1.79 -4.41 3.85
CA THR A 204 -2.42 -3.10 4.05
C THR A 204 -2.79 -2.43 2.72
N LEU A 205 -1.92 -2.50 1.70
CA LEU A 205 -2.23 -1.98 0.37
C LEU A 205 -3.42 -2.71 -0.29
N TYR A 206 -3.50 -4.03 -0.22
CA TYR A 206 -4.69 -4.77 -0.67
C TYR A 206 -5.94 -4.38 0.13
N GLY A 207 -5.81 -4.09 1.43
CA GLY A 207 -6.88 -3.50 2.23
C GLY A 207 -7.39 -2.16 1.67
N PHE A 208 -6.50 -1.28 1.22
CA PHE A 208 -6.90 -0.02 0.58
C PHE A 208 -7.61 -0.25 -0.76
N THR A 209 -7.20 -1.26 -1.53
CA THR A 209 -7.87 -1.60 -2.80
C THR A 209 -9.33 -2.04 -2.58
N ALA A 210 -9.64 -2.66 -1.45
CA ALA A 210 -11.02 -2.99 -1.09
C ALA A 210 -11.86 -1.73 -0.82
N ILE A 211 -11.28 -0.71 -0.17
CA ILE A 211 -11.93 0.59 0.05
C ILE A 211 -12.17 1.29 -1.29
N GLU A 212 -11.18 1.30 -2.19
CA GLU A 212 -11.27 1.89 -3.52
C GLU A 212 -12.36 1.24 -4.37
N LEU A 213 -12.43 -0.10 -4.38
CA LEU A 213 -13.50 -0.84 -5.07
C LEU A 213 -14.88 -0.54 -4.47
N GLY A 214 -14.99 -0.48 -3.14
CA GLY A 214 -16.22 -0.09 -2.47
C GLY A 214 -16.67 1.32 -2.87
N LEU A 215 -15.74 2.28 -2.92
CA LEU A 215 -16.00 3.66 -3.28
C LEU A 215 -16.39 3.78 -4.76
N PHE A 216 -15.74 3.00 -5.63
CA PHE A 216 -16.09 2.90 -7.05
C PHE A 216 -17.51 2.38 -7.25
N LEU A 217 -17.90 1.28 -6.57
CA LEU A 217 -19.25 0.73 -6.64
C LEU A 217 -20.30 1.70 -6.09
N ALA A 218 -20.03 2.34 -4.94
CA ALA A 218 -20.92 3.35 -4.38
C ALA A 218 -21.10 4.56 -5.32
N GLY A 219 -20.01 5.02 -5.94
CA GLY A 219 -20.04 6.09 -6.94
C GLY A 219 -20.84 5.70 -8.18
N ALA A 220 -20.70 4.47 -8.68
CA ALA A 220 -21.49 3.95 -9.79
C ALA A 220 -23.00 3.86 -9.47
N CYS A 221 -23.35 3.41 -8.25
CA CYS A 221 -24.73 3.43 -7.77
C CYS A 221 -25.31 4.85 -7.73
N ILE A 222 -24.55 5.81 -7.20
CA ILE A 222 -24.95 7.23 -7.17
C ILE A 222 -25.13 7.78 -8.58
N ALA A 223 -24.22 7.47 -9.51
CA ALA A 223 -24.32 7.88 -10.91
C ALA A 223 -25.62 7.39 -11.54
N ASN A 224 -25.93 6.09 -11.39
CA ASN A 224 -27.15 5.49 -11.91
C ASN A 224 -28.42 6.11 -11.32
N LEU A 225 -28.47 6.33 -9.99
CA LEU A 225 -29.61 6.96 -9.33
C LEU A 225 -29.80 8.42 -9.77
N ARG A 226 -28.71 9.17 -9.98
CA ARG A 226 -28.77 10.54 -10.53
C ARG A 226 -29.29 10.55 -11.96
N MET A 227 -28.91 9.58 -12.79
CA MET A 227 -29.43 9.44 -14.16
C MET A 227 -30.92 9.13 -14.17
N GLN A 228 -31.39 8.24 -13.29
CA GLN A 228 -32.81 7.95 -13.14
C GLN A 228 -33.59 9.18 -12.68
N LYS A 229 -33.11 9.87 -11.63
CA LYS A 229 -33.74 11.10 -11.12
C LYS A 229 -33.83 12.19 -12.19
N LYS A 230 -32.80 12.36 -13.01
CA LYS A 230 -32.82 13.29 -14.15
C LYS A 230 -33.93 12.94 -15.14
N ARG A 231 -34.11 11.67 -15.48
CA ARG A 231 -35.16 11.21 -16.41
C ARG A 231 -36.55 11.52 -15.84
N PHE A 232 -36.79 11.24 -14.56
CA PHE A 232 -38.07 11.55 -13.91
C PHE A 232 -38.36 13.05 -13.88
N LEU A 233 -37.39 13.90 -13.49
CA LEU A 233 -37.54 15.36 -13.55
C LEU A 233 -37.83 15.86 -14.97
N GLY A 234 -37.25 15.22 -15.98
CA GLY A 234 -37.52 15.52 -17.39
C GLY A 234 -38.94 15.14 -17.83
N ILE A 235 -39.49 14.04 -17.31
CA ILE A 235 -40.88 13.62 -17.57
C ILE A 235 -41.85 14.55 -16.84
N ASP A 236 -41.62 14.81 -15.55
CA ASP A 236 -42.48 15.69 -14.75
C ASP A 236 -42.63 17.07 -15.39
N TYR A 237 -41.52 17.67 -15.85
CA TYR A 237 -41.55 18.96 -16.54
C TYR A 237 -42.40 18.95 -17.82
N LYS A 238 -42.30 17.89 -18.63
CA LYS A 238 -43.11 17.76 -19.84
C LYS A 238 -44.60 17.70 -19.50
N LEU A 239 -44.96 16.99 -18.42
CA LEU A 239 -46.33 16.89 -17.93
C LEU A 239 -46.86 18.22 -17.36
N THR A 240 -46.05 18.98 -16.61
CA THR A 240 -46.51 20.23 -15.98
C THR A 240 -46.63 21.41 -16.96
N THR A 241 -45.81 21.44 -18.02
CA THR A 241 -45.74 22.59 -18.95
C THR A 241 -46.66 22.45 -20.17
N GLY A 242 -47.64 21.53 -20.13
CA GLY A 242 -48.63 21.34 -21.19
C GLY A 242 -48.08 20.77 -22.50
N GLY A 243 -46.83 20.29 -22.53
CA GLY A 243 -46.30 19.55 -23.66
C GLY A 243 -47.03 18.21 -23.76
N LYS A 244 -47.47 17.80 -24.96
CA LYS A 244 -48.11 16.50 -25.23
C LYS A 244 -47.16 15.34 -24.84
N GLY A 245 -47.08 15.02 -23.56
CA GLY A 245 -46.49 13.81 -23.01
C GLY A 245 -47.56 12.73 -22.99
N GLY A 246 -48.07 12.38 -24.17
CA GLY A 246 -49.09 11.35 -24.31
C GLY A 246 -48.45 9.98 -24.11
N PHE A 247 -48.75 9.35 -22.98
CA PHE A 247 -49.18 7.96 -23.05
C PHE A 247 -50.62 7.99 -23.57
N VAL A 248 -50.77 7.78 -24.88
CA VAL A 248 -51.98 7.16 -25.44
C VAL A 248 -51.60 5.72 -25.70
#